data_AF-A0A832GM51-F1
#
_entry.id   AF-A0A832GM51-F1
#
_cell.length_a   1.000
_cell.length_b   1.000
_cell.length_c   1.000
_cell.angle_alpha   90.00
_cell.angle_beta   90.00
_cell.angle_gamma   90.00
#
_symmetry.space_group_name_H-M   'P 1'
#
loop_
_entity.id
_entity.type
_entity.pdbx_description
1 polymer ?
#
loop_
_entity_poly.entity_id
_entity_poly.type
_entity_poly.pdbx_seq_one_letter_code
_entity_poly.pdbx_strand_id
1 'polypeptide(L)'
;MQKAEGIDDRDIEGEEEKIIKDSLSNKDKKLELFIWPDKSKDIPDTKGLKLVILKDFSDEKCKELLENCGDRPRVYRNTLIFLCPSPEEKISFYKFIKDKLAWQLIEKDKSLSLTDEQKREVKNKVRKFEEDIKSQIRTLYRLIVLPSKEGLKKIDLGLPTYGRECLLDEEVYNRLKGKEIFEKLDPLAIKEKYLKNDYVNIKSILESFYTTPGEIRILNEEVFKDAIKEGVRQGLFGLGRLEKEKPLCNYFKEECFPEIVDEEVIIKAELCKREVSDKTEIVEKTTPSPSVNRKRVIEENGQVYQLKEVYSGLHLKFPVPFGKLSDVAGIIRYINSKFSKVNIVIEISANEGEIKKDECEDKIIEALKQAGIKEDNINFHLTGENEAN
;
A
#
# COMPACT_ATOMS: atom_id res chain seq x y z
N MET A 1 44.90 -24.55 8.60
CA MET A 1 44.55 -23.47 9.55
C MET A 1 45.28 -22.14 9.26
N GLN A 2 46.53 -22.12 8.78
CA GLN A 2 47.26 -20.86 8.47
C GLN A 2 46.57 -19.93 7.45
N LYS A 3 45.77 -20.43 6.49
CA LYS A 3 45.03 -19.57 5.54
C LYS A 3 43.89 -18.77 6.17
N ALA A 4 43.45 -19.12 7.38
CA ALA A 4 42.45 -18.34 8.09
C ALA A 4 43.03 -17.03 8.65
N GLU A 5 44.36 -16.91 8.79
CA GLU A 5 45.02 -15.69 9.29
C GLU A 5 45.09 -14.57 8.25
N GLY A 6 44.85 -14.86 6.97
CA GLY A 6 44.85 -13.88 5.87
C GLY A 6 43.48 -13.38 5.43
N ILE A 7 42.40 -13.80 6.10
CA ILE A 7 41.04 -13.32 5.82
C ILE A 7 40.79 -12.08 6.67
N ASP A 8 40.58 -10.94 6.01
CA ASP A 8 40.31 -9.65 6.66
C ASP A 8 38.81 -9.54 6.98
N ASP A 9 38.46 -8.69 7.94
CA ASP A 9 37.07 -8.45 8.36
C ASP A 9 36.24 -7.91 7.18
N ARG A 10 36.87 -7.20 6.24
CA ARG A 10 36.24 -6.72 5.00
C ARG A 10 35.77 -7.85 4.08
N ASP A 11 36.48 -8.97 4.04
CA ASP A 11 36.09 -10.13 3.23
C ASP A 11 34.86 -10.82 3.84
N ILE A 12 34.78 -10.85 5.18
CA ILE A 12 33.64 -11.39 5.92
C ILE A 12 32.39 -10.53 5.67
N GLU A 13 32.53 -9.22 5.77
CA GLU A 13 31.43 -8.26 5.53
C GLU A 13 30.91 -8.35 4.09
N GLY A 14 31.80 -8.41 3.10
CA GLY A 14 31.40 -8.56 1.70
C GLY A 14 30.63 -9.86 1.43
N GLU A 15 31.02 -10.96 2.08
CA GLU A 15 30.32 -12.24 1.97
C GLU A 15 28.98 -12.20 2.72
N GLU A 16 28.89 -11.56 3.90
CA GLU A 16 27.64 -11.36 4.63
C GLU A 16 26.62 -10.58 3.80
N GLU A 17 27.01 -9.44 3.20
CA GLU A 17 26.13 -8.62 2.36
C GLU A 17 25.57 -9.43 1.18
N LYS A 18 26.41 -10.26 0.57
CA LYS A 18 26.02 -11.14 -0.54
C LYS A 18 24.98 -12.17 -0.09
N ILE A 19 25.19 -12.81 1.07
CA ILE A 19 24.25 -13.80 1.61
C ILE A 19 22.90 -13.14 1.94
N ILE A 20 22.92 -11.91 2.45
CA ILE A 20 21.69 -11.14 2.70
C ILE A 20 20.95 -10.94 1.37
N LYS A 21 21.63 -10.47 0.32
CA LYS A 21 21.02 -10.29 -1.02
C LYS A 21 20.43 -11.58 -1.57
N ASP A 22 21.13 -12.69 -1.41
CA ASP A 22 20.66 -14.02 -1.84
C ASP A 22 19.46 -14.54 -1.02
N SER A 23 19.25 -13.99 0.18
CA SER A 23 18.17 -14.37 1.12
C SER A 23 16.95 -13.45 1.04
N LEU A 24 16.86 -12.58 0.02
CA LEU A 24 15.79 -11.61 -0.17
C LEU A 24 15.02 -11.82 -1.48
N SER A 25 13.76 -11.39 -1.52
CA SER A 25 12.91 -11.48 -2.71
C SER A 25 13.36 -10.56 -3.84
N ASN A 26 13.28 -11.03 -5.09
CA ASN A 26 13.67 -10.27 -6.29
C ASN A 26 12.50 -9.75 -7.14
N LYS A 27 11.29 -10.33 -7.05
CA LYS A 27 10.18 -10.04 -8.00
C LYS A 27 8.91 -9.49 -7.34
N ASP A 28 8.45 -10.06 -6.22
CA ASP A 28 7.18 -9.68 -5.58
C ASP A 28 7.39 -8.99 -4.21
N LYS A 29 8.04 -7.83 -4.24
CA LYS A 29 8.41 -7.10 -3.02
C LYS A 29 7.20 -6.39 -2.42
N LYS A 30 6.74 -6.87 -1.26
CA LYS A 30 5.75 -6.17 -0.42
C LYS A 30 6.36 -5.03 0.41
N LEU A 31 7.68 -5.05 0.57
CA LEU A 31 8.47 -4.07 1.31
C LEU A 31 9.61 -3.58 0.42
N GLU A 32 9.86 -2.28 0.41
CA GLU A 32 11.05 -1.71 -0.22
C GLU A 32 12.29 -2.08 0.60
N LEU A 33 13.30 -2.67 -0.04
CA LEU A 33 14.45 -3.26 0.66
C LEU A 33 15.66 -2.33 0.61
N PHE A 34 16.25 -2.05 1.78
CA PHE A 34 17.47 -1.25 1.92
C PHE A 34 18.48 -2.03 2.76
N ILE A 35 19.62 -2.38 2.16
CA ILE A 35 20.68 -3.15 2.83
C ILE A 35 21.78 -2.18 3.25
N TRP A 36 22.12 -2.19 4.54
CA TRP A 36 23.22 -1.45 5.14
C TRP A 36 23.31 0.01 4.70
N PRO A 37 22.26 0.82 4.87
CA PRO A 37 22.33 2.24 4.55
C PRO A 37 23.34 2.93 5.47
N ASP A 38 24.28 3.65 4.86
CA ASP A 38 25.29 4.41 5.60
C ASP A 38 24.67 5.68 6.22
N LYS A 39 23.83 6.35 5.42
CA LYS A 39 23.25 7.66 5.74
C LYS A 39 21.73 7.62 5.67
N SER A 40 21.09 8.48 6.45
CA SER A 40 19.64 8.64 6.46
C SER A 40 19.04 9.03 5.10
N LYS A 41 19.83 9.67 4.22
CA LYS A 41 19.43 10.03 2.85
C LYS A 41 19.31 8.83 1.90
N ASP A 42 19.93 7.70 2.23
CA ASP A 42 19.94 6.50 1.37
C ASP A 42 18.59 5.77 1.43
N ILE A 43 17.75 6.13 2.40
CA ILE A 43 16.39 5.64 2.56
C ILE A 43 15.42 6.78 2.16
N PRO A 44 14.72 6.66 1.02
CA PRO A 44 13.74 7.66 0.58
C PRO A 44 12.67 7.94 1.64
N ASP A 45 12.14 9.16 1.63
CA ASP A 45 11.00 9.53 2.48
C ASP A 45 9.71 9.44 1.66
N THR A 46 9.20 8.22 1.54
CA THR A 46 7.97 7.89 0.78
C THR A 46 6.95 7.14 1.65
N LYS A 47 5.70 7.02 1.19
CA LYS A 47 4.62 6.31 1.88
C LYS A 47 4.76 4.77 1.89
N GLY A 48 5.60 4.21 1.02
CA GLY A 48 5.82 2.77 0.93
C GLY A 48 6.51 2.21 2.17
N LEU A 49 6.12 0.99 2.59
CA LEU A 49 6.74 0.29 3.71
C LEU A 49 8.17 -0.14 3.35
N LYS A 50 9.12 0.11 4.24
CA LYS A 50 10.55 -0.12 3.98
C LYS A 50 11.12 -1.09 4.99
N LEU A 51 11.80 -2.12 4.50
CA LEU A 51 12.62 -3.01 5.30
C LEU A 51 14.07 -2.56 5.20
N VAL A 52 14.58 -2.01 6.30
CA VAL A 52 15.94 -1.52 6.44
C VAL A 52 16.77 -2.54 7.20
N ILE A 53 17.68 -3.20 6.51
CA ILE A 53 18.56 -4.22 7.09
C ILE A 53 19.82 -3.50 7.57
N LEU A 54 20.07 -3.51 8.88
CA LEU A 54 21.22 -2.84 9.48
C LEU A 54 22.37 -3.82 9.68
N LYS A 55 23.59 -3.37 9.44
CA LYS A 55 24.82 -4.15 9.69
C LYS A 55 25.03 -4.48 11.17
N ASP A 56 24.57 -3.58 12.03
CA ASP A 56 24.70 -3.68 13.48
C ASP A 56 23.46 -3.13 14.17
N PHE A 57 23.11 -3.73 15.31
CA PHE A 57 22.05 -3.21 16.14
C PHE A 57 22.55 -2.01 16.96
N SER A 58 21.97 -0.83 16.73
CA SER A 58 22.11 0.35 17.59
C SER A 58 20.78 1.08 17.68
N ASP A 59 20.33 1.32 18.91
CA ASP A 59 19.11 2.11 19.18
C ASP A 59 19.28 3.56 18.70
N GLU A 60 20.49 4.13 18.81
CA GLU A 60 20.84 5.47 18.32
C GLU A 60 20.74 5.56 16.80
N LYS A 61 21.29 4.57 16.08
CA LYS A 61 21.22 4.54 14.61
C LYS A 61 19.77 4.39 14.13
N CYS A 62 18.98 3.53 14.77
CA CYS A 62 17.56 3.38 14.45
C CYS A 62 16.80 4.70 14.65
N LYS A 63 17.06 5.43 15.74
CA LYS A 63 16.46 6.74 16.00
C LYS A 63 16.92 7.79 14.99
N GLU A 64 18.22 7.84 14.66
CA GLU A 64 18.77 8.75 13.66
C GLU A 64 18.07 8.59 12.30
N LEU A 65 17.95 7.35 11.83
CA LEU A 65 17.30 7.03 10.55
C LEU A 65 15.78 7.30 10.58
N LEU A 66 15.15 7.14 11.75
CA LEU A 66 13.73 7.39 11.95
C LEU A 66 13.40 8.88 11.99
N GLU A 67 14.29 9.71 12.53
CA GLU A 67 14.06 11.16 12.68
C GLU A 67 14.54 11.97 11.47
N ASN A 68 15.49 11.46 10.69
CA ASN A 68 16.14 12.22 9.62
C ASN A 68 16.06 11.55 8.23
N CYS A 69 16.14 12.37 7.19
CA CYS A 69 16.31 11.98 5.79
C CYS A 69 17.28 12.97 5.12
N GLY A 70 18.58 12.72 5.29
CA GLY A 70 19.63 13.70 4.99
C GLY A 70 19.54 14.87 5.98
N ASP A 71 19.52 16.09 5.46
CA ASP A 71 19.49 17.32 6.27
C ASP A 71 18.07 17.74 6.69
N ARG A 72 17.05 16.95 6.33
CA ARG A 72 15.65 17.25 6.62
C ARG A 72 15.06 16.25 7.63
N PRO A 73 14.11 16.68 8.48
CA PRO A 73 13.39 15.75 9.33
C PRO A 73 12.56 14.80 8.46
N ARG A 74 12.54 13.52 8.83
CA ARG A 74 11.76 12.49 8.13
C ARG A 74 10.28 12.63 8.49
N VAL A 75 9.44 12.60 7.46
CA VAL A 75 7.98 12.72 7.57
C VAL A 75 7.35 11.35 7.77
N TYR A 76 7.63 10.38 6.92
CA TYR A 76 6.97 9.06 6.90
C TYR A 76 7.62 8.04 7.83
N ARG A 77 7.76 8.43 9.10
CA ARG A 77 8.50 7.68 10.13
C ARG A 77 7.89 6.31 10.44
N ASN A 78 6.57 6.16 10.30
CA ASN A 78 5.90 4.90 10.61
C ASN A 78 6.10 3.82 9.54
N THR A 79 6.68 4.18 8.38
CA THR A 79 6.92 3.25 7.26
C THR A 79 8.18 2.40 7.41
N LEU A 80 9.08 2.78 8.32
CA LEU A 80 10.34 2.10 8.53
C LEU A 80 10.19 0.86 9.41
N ILE A 81 10.75 -0.25 8.94
CA ILE A 81 10.88 -1.52 9.66
C ILE A 81 12.36 -1.87 9.60
N PHE A 82 13.00 -2.04 10.74
CA PHE A 82 14.41 -2.43 10.77
C PHE A 82 14.55 -3.92 11.03
N LEU A 83 15.47 -4.57 10.33
CA LEU A 83 15.94 -5.93 10.61
C LEU A 83 17.40 -5.86 11.00
N CYS A 84 17.72 -6.32 12.21
CA CYS A 84 19.03 -6.18 12.80
C CYS A 84 19.60 -7.55 13.18
N PRO A 85 20.93 -7.71 13.16
CA PRO A 85 21.59 -8.90 13.66
C PRO A 85 21.46 -8.99 15.18
N SER A 86 21.37 -10.21 15.70
CA SER A 86 21.51 -10.51 17.13
C SER A 86 22.96 -10.32 17.53
N PRO A 87 23.29 -9.43 18.49
CA PRO A 87 24.66 -9.26 18.97
C PRO A 87 25.31 -10.56 19.45
N GLU A 88 24.51 -11.46 20.01
CA GLU A 88 24.92 -12.75 20.58
C GLU A 88 25.39 -13.74 19.49
N GLU A 89 24.82 -13.67 18.29
CA GLU A 89 25.13 -14.59 17.18
C GLU A 89 26.20 -14.05 16.24
N LYS A 90 26.60 -12.79 16.40
CA LYS A 90 27.55 -12.15 15.49
C LYS A 90 28.91 -12.85 15.51
N ILE A 91 29.41 -13.20 16.70
CA ILE A 91 30.71 -13.87 16.88
C ILE A 91 30.70 -15.27 16.25
N SER A 92 29.62 -16.05 16.47
CA SER A 92 29.48 -17.39 15.92
C SER A 92 29.37 -17.35 14.40
N PHE A 93 28.60 -16.40 13.86
CA PHE A 93 28.45 -16.20 12.42
C PHE A 93 29.77 -15.78 11.75
N TYR A 94 30.50 -14.81 12.32
CA TYR A 94 31.79 -14.37 11.76
C TYR A 94 32.80 -15.51 11.71
N LYS A 95 32.85 -16.34 12.76
CA LYS A 95 33.68 -17.55 12.76
C LYS A 95 33.25 -18.53 11.67
N PHE A 96 31.95 -18.75 11.50
CA PHE A 96 31.40 -19.61 10.45
C PHE A 96 31.79 -19.15 9.04
N ILE A 97 31.67 -17.85 8.75
CA ILE A 97 32.08 -17.27 7.45
C ILE A 97 33.59 -17.37 7.25
N LYS A 98 34.38 -17.10 8.29
CA LYS A 98 35.84 -17.22 8.22
C LYS A 98 36.27 -18.66 7.91
N ASP A 99 35.65 -19.64 8.55
CA ASP A 99 35.89 -21.06 8.26
C ASP A 99 35.48 -21.43 6.83
N LYS A 100 34.30 -20.97 6.37
CA LYS A 100 33.82 -21.17 4.99
C LYS A 100 34.83 -20.63 3.97
N LEU A 101 35.26 -19.37 4.13
CA LEU A 101 36.22 -18.72 3.24
C LEU A 101 37.57 -19.44 3.24
N ALA A 102 38.05 -19.90 4.41
CA ALA A 102 39.28 -20.67 4.50
C ALA A 102 39.20 -22.00 3.72
N TRP A 103 38.06 -22.71 3.80
CA TRP A 103 37.83 -23.92 3.02
C TRP A 103 37.75 -23.64 1.52
N GLN A 104 37.09 -22.56 1.10
CA GLN A 104 37.05 -22.14 -0.31
C GLN A 104 38.44 -21.76 -0.85
N LEU A 105 39.30 -21.14 -0.04
CA LEU A 105 40.70 -20.85 -0.40
C LEU A 105 41.55 -22.12 -0.54
N ILE A 106 41.24 -23.17 0.21
CA ILE A 106 41.89 -24.48 0.04
C ILE A 106 41.40 -25.15 -1.24
N GLU A 107 40.10 -25.09 -1.53
CA GLU A 107 39.51 -25.66 -2.74
C GLU A 107 40.06 -25.02 -4.03
N LYS A 108 40.24 -23.69 -4.02
CA LYS A 108 40.71 -22.92 -5.17
C LYS A 108 42.23 -22.98 -5.38
N ASP A 109 43.00 -23.38 -4.37
CA ASP A 109 44.46 -23.35 -4.46
C ASP A 109 45.01 -24.61 -5.15
N LYS A 110 45.44 -24.41 -6.40
CA LYS A 110 46.05 -25.44 -7.25
C LYS A 110 47.49 -25.79 -6.86
N SER A 111 48.14 -25.00 -6.02
CA SER A 111 49.51 -25.28 -5.53
C SER A 111 49.52 -26.34 -4.43
N LEU A 112 48.38 -26.60 -3.78
CA LEU A 112 48.24 -27.67 -2.81
C LEU A 112 48.11 -29.01 -3.55
N SER A 113 49.07 -29.90 -3.33
CA SER A 113 49.03 -31.28 -3.81
C SER A 113 48.09 -32.12 -2.95
N LEU A 114 46.77 -31.90 -3.13
CA LEU A 114 45.71 -32.65 -2.47
C LEU A 114 45.44 -33.98 -3.19
N THR A 115 45.26 -35.06 -2.43
CA THR A 115 44.79 -36.34 -2.96
C THR A 115 43.33 -36.23 -3.43
N ASP A 116 42.87 -37.14 -4.28
CA ASP A 116 41.48 -37.13 -4.75
C ASP A 116 40.46 -37.32 -3.62
N GLU A 117 40.86 -38.04 -2.55
CA GLU A 117 40.06 -38.19 -1.34
C GLU A 117 39.96 -36.88 -0.55
N GLN A 118 41.08 -36.16 -0.38
CA GLN A 118 41.10 -34.83 0.25
C GLN A 118 40.31 -33.79 -0.55
N LYS A 119 40.37 -33.83 -1.89
CA LYS A 119 39.55 -32.96 -2.74
C LYS A 119 38.06 -33.21 -2.54
N ARG A 120 37.65 -34.48 -2.44
CA ARG A 120 36.25 -34.84 -2.14
C ARG A 120 35.83 -34.36 -0.76
N GLU A 121 36.69 -34.48 0.25
CA GLU A 121 36.41 -34.00 1.60
C GLU A 121 36.22 -32.48 1.63
N VAL A 122 37.14 -31.72 1.02
CA VAL A 122 37.05 -30.25 0.92
C VAL A 122 35.75 -29.83 0.25
N LYS A 123 35.42 -30.43 -0.90
CA LYS A 123 34.18 -30.14 -1.62
C LYS A 123 32.93 -30.44 -0.78
N ASN A 124 32.93 -31.56 -0.06
CA ASN A 124 31.82 -31.91 0.84
C ASN A 124 31.69 -30.92 2.00
N LYS A 125 32.80 -30.41 2.54
CA LYS A 125 32.79 -29.38 3.59
C LYS A 125 32.23 -28.06 3.07
N VAL A 126 32.71 -27.58 1.92
CA VAL A 126 32.21 -26.35 1.28
C VAL A 126 30.70 -26.45 1.03
N ARG A 127 30.23 -27.59 0.49
CA ARG A 127 28.80 -27.80 0.26
C ARG A 127 27.97 -27.74 1.55
N LYS A 128 28.47 -28.31 2.66
CA LYS A 128 27.78 -28.22 3.95
C LYS A 128 27.68 -26.77 4.45
N PHE A 129 28.74 -25.98 4.30
CA PHE A 129 28.68 -24.55 4.63
C PHE A 129 27.65 -23.81 3.78
N GLU A 130 27.52 -24.15 2.49
CA GLU A 130 26.51 -23.57 1.60
C GLU A 130 25.08 -23.99 1.96
N GLU A 131 24.87 -25.24 2.38
CA GLU A 131 23.58 -25.74 2.86
C GLU A 131 23.16 -25.04 4.18
N ASP A 132 24.11 -24.82 5.10
CA ASP A 132 23.84 -24.23 6.41
C ASP A 132 23.73 -22.69 6.38
N ILE A 133 24.22 -22.03 5.33
CA ILE A 133 24.39 -20.57 5.30
C ILE A 133 23.09 -19.79 5.48
N LYS A 134 22.00 -20.29 4.88
CA LYS A 134 20.67 -19.68 4.96
C LYS A 134 20.14 -19.73 6.40
N SER A 135 20.40 -20.82 7.11
CA SER A 135 20.02 -20.96 8.51
C SER A 135 20.85 -20.05 9.41
N GLN A 136 22.16 -19.93 9.13
CA GLN A 136 23.07 -19.06 9.88
C GLN A 136 22.71 -17.57 9.71
N ILE A 137 22.46 -17.10 8.49
CA ILE A 137 22.09 -15.69 8.26
C ILE A 137 20.74 -15.36 8.90
N ARG A 138 19.77 -16.28 8.86
CA ARG A 138 18.47 -16.09 9.50
C ARG A 138 18.57 -16.11 11.03
N THR A 139 19.47 -16.92 11.58
CA THR A 139 19.76 -16.93 13.02
C THR A 139 20.40 -15.62 13.47
N LEU A 140 21.29 -15.06 12.63
CA LEU A 140 21.88 -13.74 12.85
C LEU A 140 20.82 -12.64 12.75
N TYR A 141 20.20 -12.46 11.58
CA TYR A 141 19.19 -11.43 11.32
C TYR A 141 17.80 -11.87 11.82
N ARG A 142 17.56 -11.70 13.12
CA ARG A 142 16.30 -12.10 13.79
C ARG A 142 15.58 -11.00 14.55
N LEU A 143 16.24 -9.86 14.79
CA LEU A 143 15.67 -8.78 15.59
C LEU A 143 14.97 -7.77 14.70
N ILE A 144 13.63 -7.72 14.77
CA ILE A 144 12.84 -6.68 14.12
C ILE A 144 12.68 -5.50 15.07
N VAL A 145 12.90 -4.28 14.57
CA VAL A 145 12.70 -3.05 15.33
C VAL A 145 11.70 -2.16 14.61
N LEU A 146 10.70 -1.67 15.34
CA LEU A 146 9.60 -0.87 14.81
C LEU A 146 9.47 0.47 15.54
N PRO A 147 9.04 1.54 14.84
CA PRO A 147 8.50 2.74 15.47
C PRO A 147 7.34 2.41 16.40
N SER A 148 7.34 2.96 17.60
CA SER A 148 6.26 2.87 18.57
C SER A 148 6.05 4.20 19.27
N LYS A 149 4.93 4.34 20.00
CA LYS A 149 4.62 5.56 20.77
C LYS A 149 5.67 5.86 21.85
N GLU A 150 6.28 4.83 22.41
CA GLU A 150 7.26 4.92 23.52
C GLU A 150 8.72 4.82 23.02
N GLY A 151 8.94 4.95 21.71
CA GLY A 151 10.26 4.81 21.08
C GLY A 151 10.33 3.59 20.17
N LEU A 152 11.27 2.68 20.41
CA LEU A 152 11.51 1.52 19.56
C LEU A 152 10.94 0.24 20.17
N LYS A 153 10.09 -0.45 19.41
CA LYS A 153 9.56 -1.77 19.77
C LYS A 153 10.41 -2.85 19.12
N LYS A 154 10.94 -3.77 19.93
CA LYS A 154 11.77 -4.88 19.49
C LYS A 154 10.94 -6.17 19.45
N ILE A 155 11.05 -6.94 18.37
CA ILE A 155 10.37 -8.22 18.17
C ILE A 155 11.43 -9.23 17.70
N ASP A 156 11.61 -10.30 18.46
CA ASP A 156 12.46 -11.41 18.05
C ASP A 156 11.66 -12.39 17.17
N LEU A 157 12.22 -12.74 16.02
CA LEU A 157 11.71 -13.77 15.13
C LEU A 157 11.96 -15.20 15.65
N GLY A 158 12.87 -15.36 16.61
CA GLY A 158 13.31 -16.65 17.13
C GLY A 158 14.22 -17.39 16.15
N LEU A 159 14.53 -18.64 16.53
CA LEU A 159 15.36 -19.53 15.73
C LEU A 159 14.61 -20.03 14.49
N PRO A 160 15.31 -20.25 13.35
CA PRO A 160 14.69 -20.81 12.15
C PRO A 160 14.12 -22.20 12.44
N THR A 161 12.95 -22.49 11.86
CA THR A 161 12.35 -23.82 11.93
C THR A 161 12.96 -24.71 10.85
N TYR A 162 13.38 -25.92 11.24
CA TYR A 162 14.02 -26.87 10.33
C TYR A 162 13.15 -27.17 9.09
N GLY A 163 13.79 -27.19 7.92
CA GLY A 163 13.15 -27.60 6.66
C GLY A 163 12.30 -26.54 5.96
N ARG A 164 12.23 -25.31 6.49
CA ARG A 164 11.54 -24.19 5.83
C ARG A 164 12.56 -23.23 5.23
N GLU A 165 12.72 -23.25 3.92
CA GLU A 165 13.39 -22.15 3.22
C GLU A 165 12.40 -20.99 3.12
N CYS A 166 12.67 -19.89 3.82
CA CYS A 166 11.91 -18.65 3.75
C CYS A 166 12.87 -17.49 3.54
N LEU A 167 12.50 -16.56 2.68
CA LEU A 167 13.26 -15.32 2.48
C LEU A 167 13.07 -14.42 3.69
N LEU A 168 14.10 -13.63 4.03
CA LEU A 168 14.12 -12.79 5.23
C LEU A 168 13.00 -11.77 5.23
N ASP A 169 12.78 -11.10 4.10
CA ASP A 169 11.75 -10.08 3.94
C ASP A 169 10.34 -10.68 4.00
N GLU A 170 10.12 -11.85 3.40
CA GLU A 170 8.84 -12.56 3.49
C GLU A 170 8.54 -12.99 4.92
N GLU A 171 9.53 -13.49 5.64
CA GLU A 171 9.36 -13.92 7.03
C GLU A 171 9.04 -12.74 7.95
N VAL A 172 9.78 -11.63 7.80
CA VAL A 172 9.50 -10.37 8.51
C VAL A 172 8.07 -9.91 8.20
N TYR A 173 7.69 -9.86 6.93
CA TYR A 173 6.34 -9.46 6.53
C TYR A 173 5.28 -10.35 7.16
N ASN A 174 5.42 -11.68 7.05
CA ASN A 174 4.47 -12.65 7.60
C ASN A 174 4.39 -12.59 9.13
N ARG A 175 5.50 -12.28 9.82
CA ARG A 175 5.52 -12.11 11.28
C ARG A 175 4.72 -10.88 11.73
N LEU A 176 4.76 -9.82 10.94
CA LEU A 176 4.13 -8.52 11.21
C LEU A 176 2.69 -8.44 10.71
N LYS A 177 2.34 -9.21 9.67
CA LYS A 177 1.01 -9.28 9.09
C LYS A 177 -0.06 -9.61 10.13
N GLY A 178 -1.13 -8.81 10.15
CA GLY A 178 -2.27 -8.95 11.05
C GLY A 178 -2.03 -8.50 12.49
N LYS A 179 -0.82 -8.04 12.82
CA LYS A 179 -0.47 -7.50 14.15
C LYS A 179 0.01 -6.05 14.06
N GLU A 180 1.02 -5.82 13.21
CA GLU A 180 1.68 -4.54 13.02
C GLU A 180 1.42 -3.96 11.62
N ILE A 181 1.26 -4.82 10.61
CA ILE A 181 0.92 -4.46 9.22
C ILE A 181 -0.44 -5.07 8.86
N PHE A 182 -1.33 -4.25 8.32
CA PHE A 182 -2.70 -4.63 7.98
C PHE A 182 -2.93 -4.59 6.46
N GLU A 183 -3.32 -5.72 5.89
CA GLU A 183 -3.81 -5.83 4.50
C GLU A 183 -5.31 -5.53 4.39
N LYS A 184 -6.01 -5.55 5.53
CA LYS A 184 -7.43 -5.21 5.64
C LYS A 184 -7.64 -4.49 6.96
N LEU A 185 -8.38 -3.39 6.93
CA LEU A 185 -8.80 -2.68 8.13
C LEU A 185 -10.26 -2.99 8.45
N ASP A 186 -10.53 -3.14 9.75
CA ASP A 186 -11.90 -3.22 10.25
C ASP A 186 -12.49 -1.80 10.30
N PRO A 187 -13.62 -1.53 9.61
CA PRO A 187 -14.27 -0.24 9.68
C PRO A 187 -14.68 0.16 11.11
N LEU A 188 -15.00 -0.81 11.97
CA LEU A 188 -15.31 -0.54 13.37
C LEU A 188 -14.09 0.01 14.12
N ALA A 189 -12.89 -0.52 13.84
CA ALA A 189 -11.65 -0.01 14.42
C ALA A 189 -11.36 1.44 13.97
N ILE A 190 -11.72 1.80 12.72
CA ILE A 190 -11.60 3.18 12.24
C ILE A 190 -12.54 4.10 13.02
N LYS A 191 -13.80 3.69 13.17
CA LYS A 191 -14.82 4.42 13.93
C LYS A 191 -14.36 4.67 15.38
N GLU A 192 -14.01 3.61 16.10
CA GLU A 192 -13.68 3.68 17.53
C GLU A 192 -12.41 4.49 17.80
N LYS A 193 -11.42 4.39 16.90
CA LYS A 193 -10.12 5.04 17.10
C LYS A 193 -10.09 6.49 16.65
N TYR A 194 -10.65 6.81 15.49
CA TYR A 194 -10.48 8.12 14.85
C TYR A 194 -11.71 9.03 14.93
N LEU A 195 -12.92 8.47 14.93
CA LEU A 195 -14.17 9.25 14.93
C LEU A 195 -14.63 9.62 16.36
N LYS A 196 -13.76 10.31 17.10
CA LYS A 196 -14.06 10.79 18.46
C LYS A 196 -14.99 12.00 18.45
N ASN A 197 -14.75 12.91 17.52
CA ASN A 197 -15.58 14.08 17.26
C ASN A 197 -16.67 13.77 16.23
N ASP A 198 -17.53 14.74 15.99
CA ASP A 198 -18.66 14.67 15.06
C ASP A 198 -18.26 14.25 13.64
N TYR A 199 -17.09 14.70 13.20
CA TYR A 199 -16.46 14.31 11.95
C TYR A 199 -14.94 14.28 12.09
N VAL A 200 -14.28 13.62 11.15
CA VAL A 200 -12.82 13.55 11.05
C VAL A 200 -12.40 13.53 9.58
N ASN A 201 -11.33 14.25 9.25
CA ASN A 201 -10.79 14.29 7.90
C ASN A 201 -10.09 12.97 7.53
N ILE A 202 -10.41 12.46 6.35
CA ILE A 202 -9.91 11.15 5.87
C ILE A 202 -8.43 11.22 5.53
N LYS A 203 -7.99 12.29 4.86
CA LYS A 203 -6.60 12.50 4.51
C LYS A 203 -5.72 12.60 5.76
N SER A 204 -6.17 13.28 6.81
CA SER A 204 -5.45 13.36 8.09
C SER A 204 -5.29 12.00 8.76
N ILE A 205 -6.30 11.13 8.69
CA ILE A 205 -6.19 9.75 9.19
C ILE A 205 -5.17 8.99 8.36
N LEU A 206 -5.26 9.07 7.03
CA LEU A 206 -4.34 8.37 6.14
C LEU A 206 -2.89 8.80 6.39
N GLU A 207 -2.62 10.09 6.44
CA GLU A 207 -1.28 10.62 6.70
C GLU A 207 -0.76 10.15 8.08
N SER A 208 -1.64 10.08 9.09
CA SER A 208 -1.25 9.59 10.42
C SER A 208 -0.71 8.16 10.40
N PHE A 209 -1.23 7.27 9.53
CA PHE A 209 -0.73 5.90 9.36
C PHE A 209 0.72 5.88 8.89
N TYR A 210 1.16 6.88 8.14
CA TYR A 210 2.52 6.96 7.60
C TYR A 210 3.46 7.75 8.50
N THR A 211 2.99 8.80 9.18
CA THR A 211 3.85 9.76 9.87
C THR A 211 4.02 9.53 11.37
N THR A 212 3.08 8.80 12.00
CA THR A 212 2.98 8.70 13.47
C THR A 212 3.55 7.37 13.98
N PRO A 213 4.68 7.38 14.73
CA PRO A 213 5.23 6.16 15.31
C PRO A 213 4.24 5.41 16.20
N GLY A 214 4.10 4.10 15.97
CA GLY A 214 3.17 3.24 16.71
C GLY A 214 1.71 3.37 16.29
N GLU A 215 1.44 4.08 15.20
CA GLU A 215 0.15 4.05 14.53
C GLU A 215 0.04 2.81 13.63
N ILE A 216 -1.18 2.48 13.21
CA ILE A 216 -1.48 1.35 12.32
C ILE A 216 -0.69 1.52 11.02
N ARG A 217 -0.01 0.45 10.58
CA ARG A 217 0.61 0.40 9.25
C ARG A 217 -0.30 -0.34 8.29
N ILE A 218 -0.59 0.28 7.16
CA ILE A 218 -1.35 -0.32 6.06
C ILE A 218 -0.42 -0.64 4.89
N LEU A 219 -0.74 -1.69 4.15
CA LEU A 219 0.06 -2.08 2.99
C LEU A 219 0.03 -1.00 1.88
N ASN A 220 -1.13 -0.42 1.63
CA ASN A 220 -1.35 0.64 0.65
C ASN A 220 -2.61 1.45 0.98
N GLU A 221 -2.82 2.56 0.28
CA GLU A 221 -3.96 3.46 0.48
C GLU A 221 -5.32 2.79 0.22
N GLU A 222 -5.38 1.81 -0.69
CA GLU A 222 -6.61 1.08 -1.02
C GLU A 222 -7.17 0.30 0.18
N VAL A 223 -6.30 -0.23 1.05
CA VAL A 223 -6.72 -0.89 2.30
C VAL A 223 -7.61 0.03 3.14
N PHE A 224 -7.29 1.33 3.19
CA PHE A 224 -8.07 2.30 3.93
C PHE A 224 -9.34 2.71 3.19
N LYS A 225 -9.27 2.95 1.87
CA LYS A 225 -10.45 3.24 1.05
C LYS A 225 -11.49 2.14 1.16
N ASP A 226 -11.09 0.88 1.06
CA ASP A 226 -12.00 -0.27 1.13
C ASP A 226 -12.64 -0.40 2.50
N ALA A 227 -11.92 -0.08 3.58
CA ALA A 227 -12.48 -0.06 4.92
C ALA A 227 -13.50 1.09 5.11
N ILE A 228 -13.27 2.24 4.48
CA ILE A 228 -14.27 3.33 4.47
C ILE A 228 -15.51 2.91 3.70
N LYS A 229 -15.35 2.34 2.49
CA LYS A 229 -16.45 1.82 1.67
C LYS A 229 -17.32 0.85 2.46
N GLU A 230 -16.67 -0.11 3.13
CA GLU A 230 -17.36 -1.09 3.95
C GLU A 230 -18.06 -0.43 5.15
N GLY A 231 -17.40 0.49 5.85
CA GLY A 231 -17.97 1.19 7.01
C GLY A 231 -19.19 2.04 6.68
N VAL A 232 -19.17 2.71 5.53
CA VAL A 232 -20.30 3.50 5.02
C VAL A 232 -21.45 2.59 4.62
N ARG A 233 -21.17 1.50 3.91
CA ARG A 233 -22.17 0.50 3.51
C ARG A 233 -22.87 -0.13 4.72
N GLN A 234 -22.11 -0.43 5.78
CA GLN A 234 -22.64 -0.96 7.04
C GLN A 234 -23.38 0.10 7.88
N GLY A 235 -23.21 1.39 7.56
CA GLY A 235 -23.78 2.51 8.31
C GLY A 235 -23.10 2.75 9.66
N LEU A 236 -21.83 2.38 9.81
CA LEU A 236 -21.03 2.65 11.01
C LEU A 236 -20.68 4.14 11.14
N PHE A 237 -20.48 4.79 9.99
CA PHE A 237 -20.28 6.22 9.80
C PHE A 237 -20.69 6.60 8.36
N GLY A 238 -20.88 7.89 8.09
CA GLY A 238 -21.11 8.39 6.73
C GLY A 238 -19.85 8.98 6.13
N LEU A 239 -19.84 9.10 4.80
CA LEU A 239 -18.83 9.81 4.04
C LEU A 239 -19.42 11.12 3.54
N GLY A 240 -18.67 12.21 3.68
CA GLY A 240 -19.16 13.52 3.32
C GLY A 240 -18.06 14.52 3.03
N ARG A 241 -18.46 15.76 2.80
CA ARG A 241 -17.55 16.90 2.61
C ARG A 241 -17.78 17.97 3.65
N LEU A 242 -16.72 18.70 3.96
CA LEU A 242 -16.78 19.86 4.84
C LEU A 242 -17.15 21.11 4.03
N GLU A 243 -18.35 21.66 4.22
CA GLU A 243 -18.74 22.95 3.64
C GLU A 243 -18.93 23.98 4.76
N LYS A 244 -18.19 25.09 4.72
CA LYS A 244 -18.28 26.19 5.72
C LYS A 244 -18.22 25.66 7.18
N GLU A 245 -17.27 24.76 7.44
CA GLU A 245 -17.03 24.10 8.74
C GLU A 245 -18.17 23.17 9.23
N LYS A 246 -19.17 22.89 8.39
CA LYS A 246 -20.22 21.91 8.68
C LYS A 246 -20.04 20.66 7.83
N PRO A 247 -20.07 19.46 8.43
CA PRO A 247 -20.01 18.22 7.67
C PRO A 247 -21.33 17.98 6.94
N LEU A 248 -21.30 17.91 5.61
CA LEU A 248 -22.43 17.48 4.79
C LEU A 248 -22.24 16.01 4.44
N CYS A 249 -23.14 15.16 4.92
CA CYS A 249 -23.11 13.73 4.61
C CYS A 249 -23.59 13.50 3.18
N ASN A 250 -22.71 12.95 2.34
CA ASN A 250 -23.00 12.58 0.96
C ASN A 250 -23.44 11.13 0.85
N TYR A 251 -22.83 10.23 1.63
CA TYR A 251 -23.08 8.79 1.57
C TYR A 251 -23.29 8.18 2.95
N PHE A 252 -24.36 7.39 3.11
CA PHE A 252 -24.64 6.61 4.32
C PHE A 252 -25.50 5.39 4.01
N LYS A 253 -25.05 4.19 4.42
CA LYS A 253 -25.69 2.89 4.11
C LYS A 253 -25.86 2.64 2.60
N GLU A 254 -24.91 3.12 1.82
CA GLU A 254 -24.85 2.93 0.38
C GLU A 254 -23.40 2.75 -0.08
N GLU A 255 -23.22 2.41 -1.35
CA GLU A 255 -21.90 2.30 -1.95
C GLU A 255 -21.30 3.69 -2.14
N CYS A 256 -20.04 3.86 -1.75
CA CYS A 256 -19.32 5.13 -1.85
C CYS A 256 -17.95 4.95 -2.51
N PHE A 257 -17.34 6.06 -2.91
CA PHE A 257 -16.05 6.08 -3.61
C PHE A 257 -15.17 7.17 -2.97
N PRO A 258 -14.38 6.82 -1.92
CA PRO A 258 -13.50 7.78 -1.25
C PRO A 258 -12.41 8.29 -2.19
N GLU A 259 -12.25 9.61 -2.27
CA GLU A 259 -11.25 10.28 -3.14
C GLU A 259 -9.99 10.70 -2.37
N ILE A 260 -10.05 10.77 -1.04
CA ILE A 260 -8.99 11.22 -0.13
C ILE A 260 -8.52 12.65 -0.46
N VAL A 261 -9.49 13.57 -0.51
CA VAL A 261 -9.24 15.01 -0.69
C VAL A 261 -9.33 15.75 0.64
N ASP A 262 -8.77 16.96 0.70
CA ASP A 262 -8.70 17.77 1.95
C ASP A 262 -10.07 18.10 2.56
N GLU A 263 -11.13 18.09 1.76
CA GLU A 263 -12.49 18.40 2.22
C GLU A 263 -13.27 17.15 2.63
N GLU A 264 -12.74 15.94 2.39
CA GLU A 264 -13.46 14.69 2.61
C GLU A 264 -13.37 14.21 4.06
N VAL A 265 -14.52 13.93 4.65
CA VAL A 265 -14.66 13.62 6.08
C VAL A 265 -15.50 12.36 6.30
N ILE A 266 -15.13 11.60 7.34
CA ILE A 266 -15.98 10.58 7.95
C ILE A 266 -16.82 11.26 9.03
N ILE A 267 -18.12 10.98 9.06
CA ILE A 267 -19.11 11.64 9.92
C ILE A 267 -19.78 10.60 10.82
N LYS A 268 -20.04 10.92 12.08
CA LYS A 268 -20.79 10.04 13.00
C LYS A 268 -22.13 9.65 12.38
N ALA A 269 -22.48 8.37 12.48
CA ALA A 269 -23.75 7.84 11.95
C ALA A 269 -24.99 8.59 12.48
N GLU A 270 -24.92 9.13 13.70
CA GLU A 270 -25.96 9.94 14.32
C GLU A 270 -26.25 11.24 13.55
N LEU A 271 -25.21 11.87 13.01
CA LEU A 271 -25.26 13.12 12.26
C LEU A 271 -25.51 12.89 10.76
N CYS A 272 -25.34 11.65 10.31
CA CYS A 272 -25.68 11.23 8.94
C CYS A 272 -27.19 11.08 8.74
N LYS A 273 -27.95 11.05 9.84
CA LYS A 273 -29.40 11.17 9.78
C LYS A 273 -29.71 12.61 9.42
N ARG A 274 -30.27 12.80 8.22
CA ARG A 274 -30.94 14.04 7.80
C ARG A 274 -31.61 14.69 9.00
N GLU A 275 -31.48 16.01 9.10
CA GLU A 275 -32.56 16.86 9.60
C GLU A 275 -33.83 16.47 8.82
N VAL A 276 -34.54 15.47 9.33
CA VAL A 276 -35.98 15.39 9.16
C VAL A 276 -36.46 16.48 10.11
N SER A 277 -36.77 17.65 9.55
CA SER A 277 -37.85 18.44 10.12
C SER A 277 -39.07 17.51 10.21
N ASP A 278 -39.27 16.98 11.42
CA ASP A 278 -40.44 16.35 12.03
C ASP A 278 -41.46 15.66 11.09
N LYS A 279 -41.85 14.39 11.26
CA LYS A 279 -41.60 13.41 12.34
C LYS A 279 -42.21 12.05 11.94
N THR A 280 -41.52 10.97 12.34
CA THR A 280 -41.98 9.59 12.66
C THR A 280 -42.57 8.70 11.54
N GLU A 281 -41.84 7.67 11.08
CA GLU A 281 -41.90 6.24 11.53
C GLU A 281 -42.99 5.45 10.75
N ILE A 282 -42.86 4.26 10.14
CA ILE A 282 -41.98 3.06 10.16
C ILE A 282 -42.25 2.33 8.80
N VAL A 283 -41.22 1.95 8.00
CA VAL A 283 -40.73 0.57 7.71
C VAL A 283 -41.86 -0.38 7.18
N GLU A 284 -41.85 -1.00 6.00
CA GLU A 284 -40.85 -1.94 5.47
C GLU A 284 -41.25 -2.46 4.05
N LYS A 285 -40.24 -2.94 3.30
CA LYS A 285 -40.30 -3.87 2.13
C LYS A 285 -41.03 -3.37 0.88
N THR A 286 -40.37 -3.15 -0.25
CA THR A 286 -39.70 -4.19 -1.06
C THR A 286 -39.08 -3.52 -2.30
N THR A 287 -37.89 -3.99 -2.72
CA THR A 287 -37.27 -3.92 -4.08
C THR A 287 -37.32 -2.62 -4.88
N PRO A 288 -36.24 -2.15 -5.55
CA PRO A 288 -36.35 -1.03 -6.47
C PRO A 288 -37.07 -1.49 -7.76
N SER A 289 -38.39 -1.62 -7.67
CA SER A 289 -39.29 -1.39 -8.80
C SER A 289 -39.38 0.12 -8.98
N PRO A 290 -39.45 0.62 -10.21
CA PRO A 290 -38.98 1.94 -10.51
C PRO A 290 -40.07 2.95 -10.10
N SER A 291 -39.83 3.72 -9.04
CA SER A 291 -40.82 4.63 -8.44
C SER A 291 -41.03 5.91 -9.24
N VAL A 292 -42.32 6.18 -9.42
CA VAL A 292 -42.87 7.20 -10.26
C VAL A 292 -43.50 8.26 -9.39
N ASN A 293 -43.15 9.52 -9.64
CA ASN A 293 -43.76 10.65 -8.97
C ASN A 293 -45.04 11.11 -9.70
N ARG A 294 -46.19 10.75 -9.12
CA ARG A 294 -47.52 11.24 -9.47
C ARG A 294 -47.76 12.62 -8.84
N LYS A 295 -47.77 13.69 -9.63
CA LYS A 295 -48.30 15.00 -9.19
C LYS A 295 -49.83 15.00 -9.23
N ARG A 296 -50.49 15.33 -8.10
CA ARG A 296 -51.89 15.76 -8.09
C ARG A 296 -51.96 17.28 -8.23
N VAL A 297 -52.60 17.73 -9.31
CA VAL A 297 -53.25 19.04 -9.40
C VAL A 297 -54.71 18.79 -9.02
N ILE A 298 -55.27 19.60 -8.13
CA ILE A 298 -56.72 19.69 -7.93
C ILE A 298 -57.19 20.76 -8.91
N GLU A 299 -58.19 20.46 -9.74
CA GLU A 299 -59.37 21.33 -9.87
C GLU A 299 -60.49 20.68 -10.68
N GLU A 300 -61.70 21.19 -10.45
CA GLU A 300 -63.01 20.69 -10.85
C GLU A 300 -63.16 20.48 -12.37
N ASN A 301 -64.11 19.60 -12.71
CA ASN A 301 -64.59 19.28 -14.07
C ASN A 301 -63.84 18.20 -14.86
N GLY A 302 -64.04 16.95 -14.42
CA GLY A 302 -64.58 15.88 -15.27
C GLY A 302 -63.93 15.63 -16.64
N GLN A 303 -62.62 15.38 -16.71
CA GLN A 303 -61.99 14.59 -17.78
C GLN A 303 -60.88 13.71 -17.20
N VAL A 304 -60.86 12.43 -17.60
CA VAL A 304 -59.93 11.42 -17.08
C VAL A 304 -58.54 11.59 -17.72
N TYR A 305 -57.50 11.84 -16.91
CA TYR A 305 -56.11 11.86 -17.38
C TYR A 305 -55.26 10.78 -16.67
N GLN A 306 -54.49 10.02 -17.45
CA GLN A 306 -53.56 9.00 -16.95
C GLN A 306 -52.35 9.63 -16.24
N LEU A 307 -52.06 9.14 -15.04
CA LEU A 307 -50.96 9.57 -14.18
C LEU A 307 -49.60 9.08 -14.70
N LYS A 308 -48.80 9.99 -15.29
CA LYS A 308 -47.40 9.73 -15.67
C LYS A 308 -46.49 9.75 -14.44
N GLU A 309 -46.05 8.60 -13.98
CA GLU A 309 -44.85 7.96 -14.53
C GLU A 309 -43.41 8.55 -14.33
N VAL A 310 -43.04 9.48 -13.42
CA VAL A 310 -41.75 10.24 -13.53
C VAL A 310 -40.63 9.92 -12.50
N TYR A 311 -39.37 9.77 -12.96
CA TYR A 311 -38.14 9.64 -12.15
C TYR A 311 -37.44 10.98 -11.93
N SER A 312 -36.95 11.23 -10.71
CA SER A 312 -36.25 12.49 -10.34
C SER A 312 -34.73 12.43 -10.40
N GLY A 313 -34.14 11.24 -10.60
CA GLY A 313 -32.69 11.06 -10.74
C GLY A 313 -32.36 9.78 -11.52
N LEU A 314 -31.23 9.78 -12.21
CA LEU A 314 -30.77 8.68 -13.05
C LEU A 314 -29.25 8.53 -12.90
N HIS A 315 -28.80 7.36 -12.42
CA HIS A 315 -27.37 6.99 -12.37
C HIS A 315 -27.18 5.69 -13.16
N LEU A 316 -26.30 5.72 -14.16
CA LEU A 316 -26.05 4.60 -15.07
C LEU A 316 -24.54 4.36 -15.16
N LYS A 317 -24.10 3.12 -14.90
CA LYS A 317 -22.74 2.65 -15.14
C LYS A 317 -22.80 1.38 -15.98
N PHE A 318 -22.23 1.42 -17.17
CA PHE A 318 -22.20 0.27 -18.08
C PHE A 318 -20.95 0.33 -18.98
N PRO A 319 -20.32 -0.81 -19.30
CA PRO A 319 -19.25 -0.86 -20.28
C PRO A 319 -19.82 -0.61 -21.68
N VAL A 320 -19.11 0.17 -22.49
CA VAL A 320 -19.50 0.46 -23.88
C VAL A 320 -18.56 -0.27 -24.82
N PRO A 321 -19.06 -1.17 -25.69
CA PRO A 321 -18.23 -1.80 -26.72
C PRO A 321 -17.58 -0.75 -27.64
N PHE A 322 -16.36 -1.03 -28.08
CA PHE A 322 -15.64 -0.16 -29.01
C PHE A 322 -16.46 0.06 -30.29
N GLY A 323 -16.59 1.32 -30.73
CA GLY A 323 -17.41 1.70 -31.90
C GLY A 323 -18.91 1.93 -31.62
N LYS A 324 -19.39 1.73 -30.38
CA LYS A 324 -20.80 1.97 -29.98
C LYS A 324 -21.04 3.24 -29.18
N LEU A 325 -20.02 4.09 -29.04
CA LEU A 325 -20.13 5.36 -28.33
C LEU A 325 -21.11 6.35 -28.96
N SER A 326 -21.31 6.30 -30.28
CA SER A 326 -22.32 7.10 -30.98
C SER A 326 -23.74 6.78 -30.51
N ASP A 327 -24.02 5.51 -30.22
CA ASP A 327 -25.33 5.05 -29.76
C ASP A 327 -25.58 5.56 -28.32
N VAL A 328 -24.52 5.65 -27.51
CA VAL A 328 -24.57 6.20 -26.15
C VAL A 328 -24.75 7.72 -26.15
N ALA A 329 -24.14 8.43 -27.10
CA ALA A 329 -24.34 9.89 -27.23
C ALA A 329 -25.82 10.25 -27.45
N GLY A 330 -26.56 9.42 -28.19
CA GLY A 330 -28.01 9.56 -28.37
C GLY A 330 -28.79 9.42 -27.05
N ILE A 331 -28.39 8.46 -26.21
CA ILE A 331 -28.99 8.24 -24.89
C ILE A 331 -28.70 9.42 -23.96
N ILE A 332 -27.45 9.89 -23.94
CA ILE A 332 -27.04 11.06 -23.14
C ILE A 332 -27.83 12.30 -23.53
N ARG A 333 -28.00 12.57 -24.83
CA ARG A 333 -28.79 13.70 -25.33
C ARG A 333 -30.25 13.61 -24.87
N TYR A 334 -30.82 12.41 -24.87
CA TYR A 334 -32.17 12.18 -24.36
C TYR A 334 -32.26 12.46 -22.86
N ILE A 335 -31.29 12.00 -22.06
CA ILE A 335 -31.22 12.27 -20.62
C ILE A 335 -31.07 13.78 -20.36
N ASN A 336 -30.20 14.46 -21.09
CA ASN A 336 -29.99 15.91 -20.94
C ASN A 336 -31.22 16.73 -21.33
N SER A 337 -32.15 16.18 -22.13
CA SER A 337 -33.44 16.82 -22.41
C SER A 337 -34.45 16.72 -21.25
N LYS A 338 -34.17 15.87 -20.24
CA LYS A 338 -35.06 15.59 -19.10
C LYS A 338 -34.50 16.04 -17.75
N PHE A 339 -33.18 16.20 -17.63
CA PHE A 339 -32.49 16.57 -16.39
C PHE A 339 -31.70 17.87 -16.59
N SER A 340 -31.76 18.78 -15.60
CA SER A 340 -31.12 20.11 -15.68
C SER A 340 -29.61 20.11 -15.42
N LYS A 341 -29.09 19.03 -14.84
CA LYS A 341 -27.65 18.83 -14.60
C LYS A 341 -27.30 17.39 -14.91
N VAL A 342 -26.43 17.17 -15.89
CA VAL A 342 -25.92 15.85 -16.28
C VAL A 342 -24.40 15.92 -16.25
N ASN A 343 -23.80 15.11 -15.37
CA ASN A 343 -22.35 14.93 -15.31
C ASN A 343 -22.00 13.62 -16.01
N ILE A 344 -20.98 13.63 -16.85
CA ILE A 344 -20.51 12.46 -17.60
C ILE A 344 -19.05 12.23 -17.24
N VAL A 345 -18.70 11.01 -16.84
CA VAL A 345 -17.33 10.57 -16.59
C VAL A 345 -17.01 9.47 -17.59
N ILE A 346 -15.92 9.63 -18.34
CA ILE A 346 -15.46 8.67 -19.35
C ILE A 346 -14.09 8.17 -18.92
N GLU A 347 -13.95 6.86 -18.79
CA GLU A 347 -12.68 6.17 -18.54
C GLU A 347 -12.26 5.45 -19.84
N ILE A 348 -11.04 5.69 -20.30
CA ILE A 348 -10.48 5.08 -21.52
C ILE A 348 -9.27 4.24 -21.11
N SER A 349 -9.33 2.94 -21.36
CA SER A 349 -8.20 2.02 -21.16
C SER A 349 -7.82 1.40 -22.50
N ALA A 350 -6.57 1.59 -22.92
CA ALA A 350 -6.00 0.99 -24.12
C ALA A 350 -4.83 0.10 -23.72
N ASN A 351 -4.92 -1.18 -24.05
CA ASN A 351 -3.91 -2.20 -23.75
C ASN A 351 -3.41 -2.80 -25.09
N GLU A 352 -2.21 -3.35 -25.12
CA GLU A 352 -1.63 -4.00 -26.33
C GLU A 352 -1.39 -3.04 -27.51
N GLY A 353 -0.80 -1.88 -27.25
CA GLY A 353 -0.37 -0.92 -28.26
C GLY A 353 0.67 0.07 -27.72
N GLU A 354 1.28 0.86 -28.61
CA GLU A 354 2.29 1.86 -28.25
C GLU A 354 1.94 3.21 -28.88
N ILE A 355 2.11 4.28 -28.12
CA ILE A 355 2.01 5.66 -28.61
C ILE A 355 3.23 6.43 -28.12
N LYS A 356 3.85 7.23 -29.00
CA LYS A 356 4.97 8.09 -28.61
C LYS A 356 4.46 9.16 -27.64
N LYS A 357 5.30 9.51 -26.66
CA LYS A 357 4.95 10.51 -25.64
C LYS A 357 4.53 11.86 -26.26
N ASP A 358 5.35 12.38 -27.17
CA ASP A 358 5.07 13.63 -27.88
C ASP A 358 3.79 13.53 -28.72
N GLU A 359 3.48 12.36 -29.28
CA GLU A 359 2.26 12.14 -30.05
C GLU A 359 1.01 12.03 -29.17
N CYS A 360 1.15 11.52 -27.94
CA CYS A 360 0.10 11.53 -26.93
C CYS A 360 -0.22 12.96 -26.47
N GLU A 361 0.83 13.74 -26.17
CA GLU A 361 0.69 15.14 -25.75
C GLU A 361 0.10 16.00 -26.90
N ASP A 362 0.66 15.92 -28.10
CA ASP A 362 0.26 16.77 -29.22
C ASP A 362 -1.09 16.39 -29.84
N LYS A 363 -1.49 15.11 -29.82
CA LYS A 363 -2.73 14.67 -30.48
C LYS A 363 -3.86 14.33 -29.54
N ILE A 364 -3.59 13.78 -28.36
CA ILE A 364 -4.64 13.36 -27.41
C ILE A 364 -4.96 14.51 -26.46
N ILE A 365 -3.95 15.09 -25.81
CA ILE A 365 -4.17 16.18 -24.85
C ILE A 365 -4.72 17.42 -25.55
N GLU A 366 -4.13 17.79 -26.69
CA GLU A 366 -4.61 18.95 -27.47
C GLU A 366 -6.04 18.75 -27.99
N ALA A 367 -6.41 17.54 -28.42
CA ALA A 367 -7.79 17.25 -28.84
C ALA A 367 -8.79 17.36 -27.67
N LEU A 368 -8.40 16.95 -26.45
CA LEU A 368 -9.22 17.09 -25.24
C LEU A 368 -9.38 18.57 -24.84
N LYS A 369 -8.32 19.38 -24.99
CA LYS A 369 -8.37 20.83 -24.79
C LYS A 369 -9.32 21.51 -25.77
N GLN A 370 -9.24 21.16 -27.05
CA GLN A 370 -10.13 21.67 -28.09
C GLN A 370 -11.60 21.26 -27.87
N ALA A 371 -11.83 20.12 -27.22
CA ALA A 371 -13.15 19.67 -26.78
C ALA A 371 -13.67 20.39 -25.52
N GLY A 372 -12.90 21.31 -24.93
CA GLY A 372 -13.30 22.10 -23.76
C GLY A 372 -13.14 21.38 -22.43
N ILE A 373 -12.39 20.28 -22.38
CA ILE A 373 -12.10 19.52 -21.16
C ILE A 373 -10.88 20.17 -20.47
N LYS A 374 -11.03 20.60 -19.22
CA LYS A 374 -9.95 21.25 -18.46
C LYS A 374 -8.88 20.24 -18.05
N GLU A 375 -7.62 20.64 -18.22
CA GLU A 375 -6.42 19.84 -17.93
C GLU A 375 -6.34 19.38 -16.46
N ASP A 376 -6.79 20.22 -15.52
CA ASP A 376 -6.84 19.93 -14.08
C ASP A 376 -7.78 18.76 -13.69
N ASN A 377 -8.62 18.29 -14.61
CA ASN A 377 -9.57 17.20 -14.39
C ASN A 377 -9.16 15.88 -15.08
N ILE A 378 -7.98 15.83 -15.72
CA ILE A 378 -7.54 14.67 -16.49
C ILE A 378 -6.40 13.95 -15.74
N ASN A 379 -6.68 12.76 -15.23
CA ASN A 379 -5.67 11.87 -14.66
C ASN A 379 -5.06 10.98 -15.77
N PHE A 380 -3.92 11.37 -16.32
CA PHE A 380 -3.14 10.51 -17.21
C PHE A 380 -2.25 9.55 -16.41
N HIS A 381 -2.51 8.25 -16.54
CA HIS A 381 -1.56 7.21 -16.14
C HIS A 381 -0.93 6.60 -17.40
N LEU A 382 0.28 7.05 -17.75
CA LEU A 382 1.08 6.45 -18.80
C LEU A 382 1.99 5.40 -18.17
N THR A 383 1.82 4.14 -18.55
CA THR A 383 2.72 3.04 -18.16
C THR A 383 3.70 2.78 -19.30
N GLY A 384 4.97 3.13 -19.13
CA GLY A 384 6.02 2.78 -20.09
C GLY A 384 7.34 3.51 -19.88
N GLU A 385 8.28 2.88 -19.18
CA GLU A 385 9.71 3.06 -19.42
C GLU A 385 10.20 1.82 -20.17
N ASN A 386 10.47 1.97 -21.46
CA ASN A 386 11.47 1.15 -22.13
C ASN A 386 12.71 2.05 -22.28
N GLU A 387 13.62 1.98 -21.32
CA GLU A 387 15.00 2.38 -21.56
C GLU A 387 15.58 1.42 -22.61
N ALA A 388 15.77 1.93 -23.82
CA ALA A 388 16.56 1.27 -24.85
C ALA A 388 17.76 2.15 -25.19
N ASN A 389 18.93 1.62 -24.81
CA ASN A 389 20.34 2.02 -25.02
C ASN A 389 20.95 3.08 -24.11
#